data_AF-A0A4Z0V1K9-F1
#
_entry.id   AF-A0A4Z0V1K9-F1
#
_cell.length_a   1.000
_cell.length_b   1.000
_cell.length_c   1.000
_cell.angle_alpha   90.00
_cell.angle_beta   90.00
_cell.angle_gamma   90.00
#
_symmetry.space_group_name_H-M   'P 1'
#
loop_
_entity.id
_entity.type
_entity.pdbx_description
1 polymer ?
#
loop_
_entity_poly.entity_id
_entity_poly.type
_entity_poly.pdbx_seq_one_letter_code
_entity_poly.pdbx_strand_id
1 'polypeptide(L)'
;MEIIPDTTLCLSAKFTRKYPINAGWINRYAQIPSTRLEGCNEPSFHSPDTLFTISQIPVFHNSATVNSDKPYRYVRVIADLPSYANMDRLDIYDKTGTLVASEKKRFIDLGSPHEISRIDYFPWNDGNFVIPGHDYELAYWNWDKWETIARLPSNDYCLTFDSIPAHALLILHDLTEEKEERPFTLNNGRQIWW
;
A
#
# COMPACT_ATOMS: atom_id res chain seq x y z
N MET A 1 -32.44 -5.63 -4.51
CA MET A 1 -31.87 -6.93 -4.11
C MET A 1 -31.50 -6.79 -2.65
N GLU A 2 -32.07 -7.62 -1.79
CA GLU A 2 -31.79 -7.58 -0.35
C GLU A 2 -30.46 -8.28 -0.08
N ILE A 3 -29.57 -7.65 0.69
CA ILE A 3 -28.27 -8.23 1.06
C ILE A 3 -28.47 -9.00 2.36
N ILE A 4 -28.47 -10.34 2.26
CA ILE A 4 -28.66 -11.24 3.40
C ILE A 4 -27.35 -12.00 3.61
N PRO A 5 -26.68 -11.84 4.76
CA PRO A 5 -25.44 -12.56 5.05
C PRO A 5 -25.70 -14.07 5.21
N ASP A 6 -24.86 -14.89 4.58
CA ASP A 6 -24.79 -16.33 4.80
C ASP A 6 -23.66 -16.63 5.79
N THR A 7 -24.03 -16.82 7.05
CA THR A 7 -23.09 -17.13 8.14
C THR A 7 -22.64 -18.59 8.17
N THR A 8 -23.22 -19.44 7.30
CA THR A 8 -22.80 -20.85 7.16
C THR A 8 -21.65 -21.01 6.15
N LEU A 9 -21.44 -20.00 5.30
CA LEU A 9 -20.36 -19.92 4.33
C LEU A 9 -19.42 -18.76 4.67
N CYS A 10 -18.26 -19.08 5.22
CA CYS A 10 -17.23 -18.10 5.55
C CYS A 10 -16.21 -17.91 4.41
N LEU A 11 -15.83 -16.66 4.18
CA LEU A 11 -14.82 -16.22 3.23
C LEU A 11 -13.61 -15.65 3.96
N SER A 12 -12.45 -15.74 3.32
CA SER A 12 -11.25 -15.00 3.70
C SER A 12 -11.01 -13.85 2.71
N ALA A 13 -10.66 -12.67 3.22
CA ALA A 13 -10.32 -11.52 2.39
C ALA A 13 -9.20 -10.67 3.01
N LYS A 14 -8.40 -10.08 2.12
CA LYS A 14 -7.33 -9.14 2.45
C LYS A 14 -7.75 -7.72 2.10
N PHE A 15 -7.72 -6.83 3.09
CA PHE A 15 -8.06 -5.42 2.94
C PHE A 15 -6.81 -4.56 2.99
N THR A 16 -6.67 -3.63 2.04
CA THR A 16 -5.57 -2.65 2.01
C THR A 16 -6.06 -1.22 2.15
N ARG A 17 -7.38 -1.00 2.11
CA ARG A 17 -8.02 0.33 2.12
C ARG A 17 -9.36 0.37 2.84
N LYS A 18 -9.63 1.52 3.45
CA LYS A 18 -10.88 1.89 4.13
C LYS A 18 -11.94 2.45 3.18
N TYR A 19 -11.52 2.94 2.00
CA TYR A 19 -12.39 3.61 1.02
C TYR A 19 -12.05 3.29 -0.44
N PRO A 20 -13.02 3.46 -1.36
CA PRO A 20 -12.76 3.33 -2.79
C PRO A 20 -11.68 4.30 -3.25
N ILE A 21 -10.85 3.84 -4.18
CA ILE A 21 -9.95 4.75 -4.90
C ILE A 21 -10.80 5.51 -5.93
N ASN A 22 -10.85 6.83 -5.81
CA ASN A 22 -11.56 7.63 -6.80
C ASN A 22 -10.78 7.70 -8.13
N ALA A 23 -11.48 8.00 -9.23
CA ALA A 23 -10.90 8.06 -10.57
C ALA A 23 -9.74 9.08 -10.69
N GLY A 24 -9.77 10.18 -9.92
CA GLY A 24 -8.70 11.16 -9.89
C GLY A 24 -7.38 10.57 -9.39
N TRP A 25 -7.42 9.74 -8.35
CA TRP A 25 -6.24 9.02 -7.85
C TRP A 25 -5.77 7.96 -8.83
N ILE A 26 -6.69 7.19 -9.43
CA ILE A 26 -6.34 6.20 -10.45
C ILE A 26 -5.59 6.86 -11.62
N ASN A 27 -6.06 8.02 -12.09
CA ASN A 27 -5.41 8.76 -13.17
C ASN A 27 -4.01 9.24 -12.79
N ARG A 28 -3.77 9.64 -11.54
CA ARG A 28 -2.43 10.00 -11.05
C ARG A 28 -1.51 8.78 -10.97
N TYR A 29 -2.02 7.64 -10.52
CA TYR A 29 -1.22 6.41 -10.42
C TYR A 29 -0.90 5.83 -11.79
N ALA A 30 -1.80 5.98 -12.76
CA ALA A 30 -1.59 5.55 -14.14
C ALA A 30 -0.41 6.29 -14.82
N GLN A 31 0.08 7.39 -14.24
CA GLN A 31 1.24 8.13 -14.72
C GLN A 31 2.56 7.64 -14.10
N ILE A 32 2.54 6.74 -13.12
CA ILE A 32 3.75 6.27 -12.42
C ILE A 32 4.54 5.21 -13.22
N PRO A 33 3.93 4.28 -13.98
CA PRO A 33 4.68 3.31 -14.76
C PRO A 33 5.77 3.94 -15.64
N SER A 34 6.89 3.24 -15.79
CA SER A 34 8.17 3.69 -16.38
C SER A 34 9.04 4.55 -15.44
N THR A 35 8.58 4.89 -14.24
CA THR A 35 9.44 5.47 -13.20
C THR A 35 10.52 4.47 -12.79
N ARG A 36 11.77 4.93 -12.72
CA ARG A 36 12.92 4.15 -12.25
C ARG A 36 13.33 4.56 -10.84
N LEU A 37 13.72 3.55 -10.06
CA LEU A 37 14.48 3.72 -8.83
C LEU A 37 15.95 3.47 -9.19
N GLU A 38 16.79 4.48 -9.01
CA GLU A 38 18.20 4.44 -9.39
C GLU A 38 19.10 4.59 -8.16
N GLY A 39 20.24 3.88 -8.18
CA GLY A 39 21.27 3.93 -7.15
C GLY A 39 22.58 4.46 -7.71
N CYS A 40 23.31 5.26 -6.93
CA CYS A 40 24.65 5.74 -7.28
C CYS A 40 25.51 5.99 -6.03
N ASN A 41 26.83 6.04 -6.21
CA ASN A 41 27.76 6.48 -5.16
C ASN A 41 28.24 7.93 -5.36
N GLU A 42 27.78 8.59 -6.42
CA GLU A 42 28.05 10.00 -6.71
C GLU A 42 26.74 10.80 -6.67
N PRO A 43 26.70 11.96 -5.97
CA PRO A 43 25.48 12.75 -5.83
C PRO A 43 24.99 13.36 -7.15
N SER A 44 25.85 13.43 -8.17
CA SER A 44 25.50 13.89 -9.52
C SER A 44 24.74 12.83 -10.33
N PHE A 45 24.76 11.56 -9.92
CA PHE A 45 24.23 10.42 -10.68
C PHE A 45 24.76 10.38 -12.13
N HIS A 46 26.08 10.55 -12.31
CA HIS A 46 26.70 10.51 -13.63
C HIS A 46 26.59 9.12 -14.29
N SER A 47 26.83 8.06 -13.51
CA SER A 47 26.73 6.66 -13.94
C SER A 47 25.88 5.85 -12.95
N PRO A 48 24.56 6.03 -12.95
CA PRO A 48 23.68 5.37 -12.00
C PRO A 48 23.28 3.97 -12.48
N ASP A 49 23.03 3.08 -11.54
CA ASP A 49 22.42 1.78 -11.83
C ASP A 49 20.90 1.87 -11.64
N THR A 50 20.14 1.27 -12.55
CA THR A 50 18.70 1.09 -12.35
C THR A 50 18.46 -0.08 -11.40
N LEU A 51 17.99 0.22 -10.19
CA LEU A 51 17.69 -0.78 -9.16
C LEU A 51 16.34 -1.44 -9.42
N PHE A 52 15.37 -0.68 -9.91
CA PHE A 52 14.04 -1.17 -10.23
C PHE A 52 13.33 -0.25 -11.23
N THR A 53 12.43 -0.82 -12.05
CA THR A 53 11.51 -0.05 -12.91
C THR A 53 10.08 -0.41 -12.55
N ILE A 54 9.28 0.59 -12.19
CA ILE A 54 7.87 0.40 -11.88
C ILE A 54 7.12 0.18 -13.19
N SER A 55 6.63 -1.03 -13.43
CA SER A 55 5.93 -1.41 -14.66
C SER A 55 4.41 -1.44 -14.51
N GLN A 56 3.91 -1.57 -13.29
CA GLN A 56 2.48 -1.66 -12.97
C GLN A 56 2.01 -0.42 -12.22
N ILE A 57 0.71 -0.14 -12.29
CA ILE A 57 0.08 0.97 -11.57
C ILE A 57 0.14 0.66 -10.06
N PRO A 58 0.91 1.43 -9.26
CA PRO A 58 1.02 1.18 -7.84
C PRO A 58 -0.17 1.80 -7.12
N VAL A 59 -1.16 0.98 -6.74
CA VAL A 59 -2.41 1.46 -6.12
C VAL A 59 -2.40 1.37 -4.58
N PHE A 60 -1.28 0.97 -3.97
CA PHE A 60 -1.09 0.79 -2.52
C PHE A 60 0.41 0.78 -2.13
N HIS A 61 0.77 0.27 -0.94
CA HIS A 61 2.17 -0.07 -0.58
C HIS A 61 2.75 -1.09 -1.56
N ASN A 62 3.93 -0.83 -2.13
CA ASN A 62 4.59 -1.77 -3.02
C ASN A 62 6.04 -1.99 -2.60
N SER A 63 6.57 -3.17 -2.91
CA SER A 63 7.97 -3.51 -2.67
C SER A 63 8.69 -3.77 -3.98
N ALA A 64 9.84 -3.11 -4.17
CA ALA A 64 10.79 -3.39 -5.23
C ALA A 64 11.95 -4.21 -4.67
N THR A 65 12.12 -5.44 -5.19
CA THR A 65 13.32 -6.24 -4.91
C THR A 65 14.47 -5.74 -5.75
N VAL A 66 15.61 -5.48 -5.11
CA VAL A 66 16.83 -5.01 -5.77
C VAL A 66 17.79 -6.20 -5.91
N ASN A 67 18.10 -6.56 -7.16
CA ASN A 67 18.98 -7.68 -7.49
C ASN A 67 20.39 -7.18 -7.81
N SER A 68 21.08 -6.61 -6.82
CA SER A 68 22.44 -6.10 -6.96
C SER A 68 23.23 -6.28 -5.66
N ASP A 69 24.49 -6.70 -5.77
CA ASP A 69 25.42 -6.79 -4.64
C ASP A 69 26.27 -5.52 -4.49
N LYS A 70 26.09 -4.53 -5.37
CA LYS A 70 26.83 -3.27 -5.31
C LYS A 70 26.25 -2.39 -4.19
N PRO A 71 27.09 -1.77 -3.35
CA PRO A 71 26.61 -0.81 -2.37
C PRO A 71 26.31 0.55 -3.03
N TYR A 72 25.24 1.21 -2.60
CA TYR A 72 24.82 2.53 -3.06
C TYR A 72 24.66 3.49 -1.87
N ARG A 73 25.17 4.72 -2.01
CA ARG A 73 24.94 5.79 -1.03
C ARG A 73 23.73 6.65 -1.36
N TYR A 74 23.51 6.91 -2.64
CA TYR A 74 22.44 7.77 -3.10
C TYR A 74 21.39 6.95 -3.84
N VAL A 75 20.13 7.22 -3.54
CA VAL A 75 18.98 6.66 -4.25
C VAL A 75 18.13 7.80 -4.78
N ARG A 76 17.65 7.68 -6.02
CA ARG A 76 16.69 8.63 -6.59
C ARG A 76 15.51 7.96 -7.29
N VAL A 77 14.41 8.69 -7.33
CA VAL A 77 13.26 8.41 -8.17
C VAL A 77 13.35 9.29 -9.41
N ILE A 78 13.43 8.67 -10.59
CA ILE A 78 13.43 9.39 -11.86
C ILE A 78 12.24 8.93 -12.71
N ALA A 79 11.51 9.91 -13.22
CA ALA A 79 10.36 9.72 -14.08
C ALA A 79 10.58 10.55 -15.34
N ASP A 80 10.58 9.90 -16.50
CA ASP A 80 10.66 10.57 -17.79
C ASP A 80 9.25 11.07 -18.15
N LEU A 81 9.11 12.32 -18.60
CA LEU A 81 7.82 12.87 -19.01
C LEU A 81 7.15 11.95 -20.05
N PRO A 82 5.83 11.70 -19.94
CA PRO A 82 4.84 12.40 -19.12
C PRO A 82 4.67 11.83 -17.70
N SER A 83 5.55 10.93 -17.25
CA SER A 83 5.48 10.36 -15.91
C SER A 83 5.78 11.44 -14.87
N TYR A 84 4.89 11.55 -13.88
CA TYR A 84 5.11 12.33 -12.69
C TYR A 84 5.40 11.34 -11.57
N ALA A 85 6.59 11.41 -10.96
CA ALA A 85 6.98 10.58 -9.82
C ALA A 85 6.17 10.92 -8.55
N ASN A 86 4.85 10.72 -8.60
CA ASN A 86 3.86 11.01 -7.58
C ASN A 86 3.99 10.00 -6.43
N MET A 87 5.17 9.97 -5.81
CA MET A 87 5.55 9.10 -4.70
C MET A 87 5.49 9.90 -3.40
N ASP A 88 4.86 9.36 -2.37
CA ASP A 88 4.80 9.94 -1.02
C ASP A 88 6.06 9.63 -0.24
N ARG A 89 6.47 8.35 -0.23
CA ARG A 89 7.54 7.86 0.63
C ARG A 89 8.31 6.72 -0.02
N LEU A 90 9.59 6.63 0.31
CA LEU A 90 10.44 5.48 0.07
C LEU A 90 11.03 4.98 1.40
N ASP A 91 10.91 3.69 1.64
CA ASP A 91 11.57 3.00 2.75
C ASP A 91 12.61 2.04 2.16
N ILE A 92 13.89 2.24 2.49
CA ILE A 92 15.02 1.52 1.90
C ILE A 92 15.57 0.55 2.93
N TYR A 93 15.70 -0.71 2.55
CA TYR A 93 16.22 -1.78 3.38
C TYR A 93 17.50 -2.36 2.79
N ASP A 94 18.50 -2.56 3.64
CA ASP A 94 19.73 -3.24 3.25
C ASP A 94 19.55 -4.78 3.19
N LYS A 95 20.59 -5.52 2.80
CA LYS A 95 20.57 -6.99 2.75
C LYS A 95 20.40 -7.70 4.08
N THR A 96 20.62 -7.01 5.20
CA THR A 96 20.32 -7.57 6.53
C THR A 96 18.84 -7.45 6.88
N GLY A 97 18.07 -6.70 6.08
CA GLY A 97 16.67 -6.37 6.35
C GLY A 97 16.51 -5.13 7.23
N THR A 98 17.58 -4.39 7.49
CA THR A 98 17.55 -3.17 8.31
C THR A 98 17.04 -2.00 7.49
N LEU A 99 16.09 -1.23 8.04
CA LEU A 99 15.64 0.04 7.46
C LEU A 99 16.75 1.07 7.58
N VAL A 100 17.33 1.49 6.45
CA VAL A 100 18.44 2.47 6.39
C VAL A 100 17.97 3.88 6.05
N ALA A 101 16.79 4.03 5.45
CA ALA A 101 16.16 5.34 5.23
C ALA A 101 14.64 5.22 5.09
N SER A 102 13.90 6.21 5.58
CA SER A 102 12.46 6.40 5.35
C SER A 102 12.21 7.87 5.05
N GLU A 103 11.98 8.20 3.79
CA GLU A 103 12.03 9.59 3.31
C GLU A 103 10.86 9.93 2.37
N LYS A 104 10.35 11.16 2.50
CA LYS A 104 9.31 11.73 1.63
C LYS A 104 9.89 12.55 0.46
N LYS A 105 11.07 12.14 -0.03
CA LYS A 105 11.85 12.86 -1.03
C LYS A 105 12.19 11.93 -2.20
N ARG A 106 12.40 12.52 -3.37
CA ARG A 106 12.83 11.79 -4.58
C ARG A 106 14.33 11.58 -4.69
N PHE A 107 15.13 12.26 -3.87
CA PHE A 107 16.57 12.09 -3.78
C PHE A 107 16.91 11.84 -2.31
N ILE A 108 17.66 10.78 -2.05
CA ILE A 108 17.96 10.29 -0.71
C ILE A 108 19.47 10.04 -0.63
N ASP A 109 20.13 10.66 0.35
CA ASP A 109 21.49 10.32 0.77
C ASP A 109 21.38 9.42 2.00
N LEU A 110 21.89 8.19 1.91
CA LEU A 110 21.90 7.22 3.01
C LEU A 110 23.02 7.51 4.04
N GLY A 111 23.87 8.52 3.79
CA GLY A 111 25.01 8.88 4.63
C GLY A 111 26.25 7.99 4.38
N SER A 112 26.05 6.69 4.15
CA SER A 112 27.06 5.72 3.74
C SER A 112 26.54 4.79 2.65
N PRO A 113 27.41 4.13 1.86
CA PRO A 113 26.98 3.10 0.92
C PRO A 113 26.40 1.86 1.61
N HIS A 114 25.25 1.36 1.13
CA HIS A 114 24.61 0.13 1.60
C HIS A 114 24.29 -0.82 0.44
N GLU A 115 24.44 -2.12 0.65
CA GLU A 115 23.88 -3.13 -0.26
C GLU A 115 22.37 -3.20 -0.04
N ILE A 116 21.61 -2.63 -0.98
CA ILE A 116 20.15 -2.52 -0.89
C ILE A 116 19.51 -3.83 -1.35
N SER A 117 18.56 -4.36 -0.57
CA SER A 117 17.80 -5.56 -0.93
C SER A 117 16.36 -5.25 -1.37
N ARG A 118 15.77 -4.22 -0.76
CA ARG A 118 14.37 -3.85 -0.95
C ARG A 118 14.18 -2.36 -0.84
N ILE A 119 13.36 -1.82 -1.73
CA ILE A 119 12.83 -0.46 -1.61
C ILE A 119 11.31 -0.57 -1.60
N ASP A 120 10.71 -0.24 -0.47
CA ASP A 120 9.26 -0.07 -0.40
C ASP A 120 8.92 1.35 -0.85
N TYR A 121 7.90 1.48 -1.69
CA TYR A 121 7.49 2.75 -2.27
C TYR A 121 5.98 2.91 -2.19
N PHE A 122 5.56 4.14 -1.90
CA PHE A 122 4.18 4.49 -1.66
C PHE A 122 3.77 5.58 -2.65
N PRO A 123 2.75 5.37 -3.49
CA PRO A 123 2.20 6.46 -4.27
C PRO A 123 1.65 7.54 -3.33
N TRP A 124 1.57 8.78 -3.79
CA TRP A 124 0.76 9.80 -3.13
C TRP A 124 -0.61 9.25 -2.84
N ASN A 125 -1.13 9.48 -1.65
CA ASN A 125 -2.36 8.85 -1.24
C ASN A 125 -3.29 9.86 -0.57
N ASP A 126 -4.54 9.43 -0.43
CA ASP A 126 -5.63 10.14 0.21
C ASP A 126 -5.78 9.82 1.69
N GLY A 127 -4.81 9.14 2.31
CA GLY A 127 -4.88 8.73 3.72
C GLY A 127 -5.90 7.61 4.00
N ASN A 128 -6.36 6.91 2.97
CA ASN A 128 -7.39 5.86 3.10
C ASN A 128 -6.83 4.42 3.06
N PHE A 129 -5.51 4.25 3.12
CA PHE A 129 -4.91 2.93 3.30
C PHE A 129 -5.17 2.41 4.73
N VAL A 130 -5.02 1.09 4.90
CA VAL A 130 -4.79 0.48 6.21
C VAL A 130 -3.41 0.92 6.70
N ILE A 131 -3.32 1.34 7.97
CA ILE A 131 -2.11 1.92 8.55
C ILE A 131 -1.57 0.99 9.65
N PRO A 132 -0.30 0.56 9.57
CA PRO A 132 0.34 -0.19 10.64
C PRO A 132 0.30 0.57 11.97
N GLY A 133 0.00 -0.16 13.04
CA GLY A 133 -0.17 0.36 14.39
C GLY A 133 -1.59 0.82 14.73
N HIS A 134 -2.50 0.89 13.75
CA HIS A 134 -3.91 1.20 14.01
C HIS A 134 -4.70 -0.06 14.35
N ASP A 135 -5.78 0.12 15.12
CA ASP A 135 -6.74 -0.93 15.46
C ASP A 135 -7.96 -0.86 14.54
N TYR A 136 -8.39 -2.02 14.05
CA TYR A 136 -9.48 -2.12 13.09
C TYR A 136 -10.58 -3.06 13.55
N GLU A 137 -11.82 -2.72 13.22
CA GLU A 137 -12.99 -3.61 13.37
C GLU A 137 -13.59 -3.90 11.99
N LEU A 138 -13.78 -5.18 11.67
CA LEU A 138 -14.63 -5.58 10.55
C LEU A 138 -15.99 -5.99 11.11
N ALA A 139 -17.06 -5.40 10.59
CA ALA A 139 -18.42 -5.72 10.96
C ALA A 139 -19.29 -5.99 9.73
N TYR A 140 -20.39 -6.73 9.93
CA TYR A 140 -21.39 -6.98 8.89
C TYR A 140 -22.78 -6.52 9.32
N TRP A 141 -23.61 -6.12 8.36
CA TRP A 141 -24.98 -5.71 8.63
C TRP A 141 -25.85 -6.95 8.84
N ASN A 142 -26.43 -7.06 10.03
CA ASN A 142 -27.40 -8.09 10.38
C ASN A 142 -28.75 -7.41 10.69
N TRP A 143 -29.51 -7.15 9.62
CA TRP A 143 -30.87 -6.61 9.62
C TRP A 143 -31.04 -5.23 10.26
N ASP A 144 -30.87 -5.10 11.58
CA ASP A 144 -31.09 -3.87 12.35
C ASP A 144 -29.82 -3.30 13.01
N LYS A 145 -28.70 -4.03 12.95
CA LYS A 145 -27.45 -3.64 13.59
C LYS A 145 -26.22 -4.15 12.84
N TRP A 146 -25.09 -3.49 13.10
CA TRP A 146 -23.78 -3.99 12.73
C TRP A 146 -23.30 -5.00 13.78
N GLU A 147 -22.89 -6.17 13.33
CA GLU A 147 -22.28 -7.20 14.17
C GLU A 147 -20.79 -7.34 13.84
N THR A 148 -19.96 -7.25 14.87
CA THR A 148 -18.51 -7.42 14.74
C THR A 148 -18.17 -8.83 14.30
N ILE A 149 -17.39 -8.94 13.22
CA ILE A 149 -16.73 -10.18 12.81
C ILE A 149 -15.47 -10.38 13.65
N ALA A 150 -14.58 -9.38 13.66
CA ALA A 150 -13.38 -9.39 14.47
C ALA A 150 -12.80 -7.98 14.64
N ARG A 151 -11.93 -7.84 15.64
CA ARG A 151 -11.07 -6.67 15.84
C ARG A 151 -9.61 -7.08 15.78
N LEU A 152 -8.81 -6.38 15.00
CA LEU A 152 -7.41 -6.72 14.75
C LEU A 152 -6.54 -5.45 14.75
N PRO A 153 -5.38 -5.45 15.43
CA PRO A 153 -4.34 -4.47 15.17
C PRO A 153 -3.72 -4.74 13.80
N SER A 154 -3.41 -3.68 13.06
CA SER A 154 -2.67 -3.75 11.81
C SER A 154 -1.17 -3.76 12.10
N ASN A 155 -0.47 -4.84 11.73
CA ASN A 155 1.00 -4.91 11.81
C ASN A 155 1.70 -4.61 10.47
N ASP A 156 0.91 -4.48 9.41
CA ASP A 156 1.35 -4.25 8.03
C ASP A 156 0.27 -3.43 7.30
N TYR A 157 0.55 -2.91 6.10
CA TYR A 157 -0.38 -2.08 5.30
C TYR A 157 -1.61 -2.84 4.76
N CYS A 158 -1.98 -3.94 5.40
CA CYS A 158 -3.11 -4.77 5.09
C CYS A 158 -3.63 -5.54 6.32
N LEU A 159 -4.89 -5.96 6.25
CA LEU A 159 -5.53 -6.84 7.22
C LEU A 159 -6.11 -8.06 6.51
N THR A 160 -6.03 -9.22 7.13
CA THR A 160 -6.69 -10.45 6.66
C THR A 160 -7.72 -10.89 7.69
N PHE A 161 -8.94 -11.16 7.24
CA PHE A 161 -10.02 -11.72 8.04
C PHE A 161 -10.49 -13.02 7.39
N ASP A 162 -10.65 -14.09 8.17
CA ASP A 162 -10.90 -15.45 7.65
C ASP A 162 -12.33 -15.96 7.85
N SER A 163 -13.15 -15.24 8.62
CA SER A 163 -14.50 -15.67 9.04
C SER A 163 -15.58 -14.70 8.56
N ILE A 164 -15.47 -14.21 7.33
CA ILE A 164 -16.40 -13.21 6.79
C ILE A 164 -17.64 -13.93 6.22
N PRO A 165 -18.87 -13.66 6.69
CA PRO A 165 -20.08 -14.24 6.11
C PRO A 165 -20.19 -13.91 4.61
N ALA A 166 -20.53 -14.89 3.79
CA ALA A 166 -20.76 -14.67 2.36
C ALA A 166 -21.98 -13.77 2.14
N HIS A 167 -22.01 -13.07 1.01
CA HIS A 167 -23.12 -12.16 0.64
C HIS A 167 -23.43 -11.07 1.69
N ALA A 168 -22.48 -10.75 2.58
CA ALA A 168 -22.64 -9.74 3.60
C ALA A 168 -22.37 -8.32 3.08
N LEU A 169 -23.14 -7.35 3.60
CA LEU A 169 -22.76 -5.94 3.60
C LEU A 169 -21.81 -5.70 4.78
N LEU A 170 -20.65 -5.10 4.51
CA LEU A 170 -19.53 -5.00 5.43
C LEU A 170 -19.09 -3.55 5.60
N ILE A 171 -18.47 -3.27 6.74
CA ILE A 171 -17.73 -2.04 7.02
C ILE A 171 -16.42 -2.37 7.74
N LEU A 172 -15.39 -1.59 7.46
CA LEU A 172 -14.07 -1.68 8.08
C LEU A 172 -13.80 -0.37 8.83
N HIS A 173 -13.90 -0.43 10.15
CA HIS A 173 -13.72 0.72 11.04
C HIS A 173 -12.25 0.86 11.41
N ASP A 174 -11.74 2.07 11.34
CA ASP A 174 -10.45 2.45 11.94
C ASP A 174 -10.74 3.02 13.32
N LEU A 175 -10.53 2.20 14.36
CA LEU A 175 -10.83 2.54 15.74
C LEU A 175 -9.84 3.57 16.31
N THR A 176 -8.75 3.88 15.59
CA THR A 176 -7.72 4.81 16.03
C THR A 176 -8.02 6.25 15.61
N GLU A 177 -8.57 6.46 14.41
CA GLU A 177 -8.82 7.82 13.88
C GLU A 177 -10.29 8.25 13.84
N GLU A 178 -11.26 7.39 14.20
CA GLU A 178 -12.71 7.67 14.23
C GLU A 178 -13.22 8.49 13.02
N LYS A 179 -12.89 8.04 11.80
CA LYS A 179 -13.32 8.69 10.54
C LYS A 179 -14.64 8.09 10.04
N GLU A 180 -15.27 8.79 9.08
CA GLU A 180 -16.40 8.25 8.32
C GLU A 180 -16.09 6.83 7.78
N GLU A 181 -17.11 6.07 7.42
CA GLU A 181 -16.97 4.69 6.96
C GLU A 181 -17.79 4.46 5.69
N ARG A 182 -17.31 3.56 4.81
CA ARG A 182 -17.98 3.25 3.54
C ARG A 182 -18.40 1.78 3.50
N PRO A 183 -19.71 1.48 3.44
CA PRO A 183 -20.18 0.11 3.25
C PRO A 183 -19.68 -0.50 1.94
N PHE A 184 -19.38 -1.79 1.98
CA PHE A 184 -18.97 -2.57 0.81
C PHE A 184 -19.46 -4.01 0.89
N THR A 185 -19.43 -4.70 -0.24
CA THR A 185 -19.63 -6.15 -0.35
C THR A 185 -18.36 -6.80 -0.89
N LEU A 186 -18.21 -8.11 -0.73
CA LEU A 186 -17.12 -8.86 -1.34
C LEU A 186 -17.59 -9.58 -2.60
N ASN A 187 -16.83 -9.42 -3.68
CA ASN A 187 -16.95 -10.21 -4.90
C ASN A 187 -15.58 -10.79 -5.27
N ASN A 188 -15.44 -12.12 -5.25
CA ASN A 188 -14.17 -12.83 -5.46
C ASN A 188 -13.02 -12.27 -4.59
N GLY A 189 -13.31 -11.99 -3.32
CA GLY A 189 -12.34 -11.44 -2.36
C GLY A 189 -12.01 -9.95 -2.54
N ARG A 190 -12.69 -9.23 -3.44
CA ARG A 190 -12.48 -7.79 -3.69
C ARG A 190 -13.62 -6.95 -3.14
N GLN A 191 -13.29 -5.79 -2.58
CA GLN A 191 -14.25 -4.80 -2.08
C GLN A 191 -15.02 -4.15 -3.25
N ILE A 192 -16.35 -4.22 -3.20
CA ILE A 192 -17.29 -3.51 -4.07
C ILE A 192 -18.08 -2.53 -3.20
N TRP A 193 -17.88 -1.23 -3.43
CA TRP A 193 -18.37 -0.15 -2.58
C TRP A 193 -19.80 0.27 -2.94
N TRP A 194 -20.59 0.67 -1.94
CA TRP A 194 -21.99 1.12 -2.07
C TRP A 194 -22.16 2.55 -1.58
#